data_AF-A0A0M8NZE4-F1
#
_entry.id   AF-A0A0M8NZE4-F1
#
_cell.length_a   1.000
_cell.length_b   1.000
_cell.length_c   1.000
_cell.angle_alpha   90.00
_cell.angle_beta   90.00
_cell.angle_gamma   90.00
#
_symmetry.space_group_name_H-M   'P 1'
#
loop_
_entity.id
_entity.type
_entity.pdbx_description
1 polymer ?
#
loop_
_entity_poly.entity_id
_entity_poly.type
_entity_poly.pdbx_seq_one_letter_code
_entity_poly.pdbx_strand_id
1 'polypeptide(L)'
;MKSFIAPMSLISLALSAMGDAATVPVNDITRRGTEICDQWGTTTTDKFTLYNNLWNQAKDPNGKQCTTLDSNNGNTIAWHTSFSWAGNAPNEVKSYASAGLKFTPQILSTVKSLKSAWTWSYSNTNIVADVAYDLFLSSTPSGSEEYEIMVWLAALGGAGPISSTGKAIATVTLNGVEWDVWVGPNGQMTVYSFVAKSTVTDFSGDLLDFLDYLVKDQGLPNNKYLKTVQAGTEPFTGTSELTVSDYSVELL
;
A
#
# COMPACT_ATOMS: atom_id res chain seq x y z
N MET A 1 85.76 -11.40 5.77
CA MET A 1 86.25 -11.89 7.08
C MET A 1 85.06 -12.41 7.86
N LYS A 2 85.18 -13.64 8.37
CA LYS A 2 84.40 -14.23 9.47
C LYS A 2 82.91 -14.53 9.21
N SER A 3 82.74 -15.73 8.65
CA SER A 3 81.68 -16.67 8.99
C SER A 3 81.52 -16.81 10.51
N PHE A 4 80.29 -16.89 10.99
CA PHE A 4 79.93 -17.59 12.22
C PHE A 4 78.66 -18.41 11.98
N ILE A 5 78.87 -19.73 11.94
CA ILE A 5 77.90 -20.79 12.14
C ILE A 5 77.85 -21.07 13.64
N ALA A 6 76.66 -21.37 14.21
CA ALA A 6 76.36 -22.52 15.10
C ALA A 6 74.92 -22.37 15.71
N PRO A 7 74.33 -23.40 16.36
CA PRO A 7 73.20 -24.17 15.80
C PRO A 7 72.09 -24.44 16.84
N MET A 8 71.29 -25.50 16.63
CA MET A 8 70.28 -26.12 17.53
C MET A 8 68.93 -25.37 17.59
N SER A 9 67.77 -26.04 17.51
CA SER A 9 67.40 -27.35 18.04
C SER A 9 66.27 -28.01 17.24
N LEU A 10 66.20 -29.34 17.30
CA LEU A 10 65.12 -30.21 16.81
C LEU A 10 63.80 -29.98 17.58
N ILE A 11 62.66 -30.23 16.92
CA ILE A 11 61.41 -30.89 17.40
C ILE A 11 60.49 -31.05 16.16
N SER A 12 60.40 -32.25 15.58
CA SER A 12 59.32 -33.27 15.71
C SER A 12 58.05 -33.00 14.89
N LEU A 13 57.63 -34.04 14.16
CA LEU A 13 56.47 -34.16 13.27
C LEU A 13 55.12 -33.95 13.97
N ALA A 14 54.16 -33.36 13.26
CA ALA A 14 52.76 -33.79 13.32
C ALA A 14 52.05 -33.52 11.98
N LEU A 15 51.45 -34.57 11.42
CA LEU A 15 50.62 -34.57 10.22
C LEU A 15 49.16 -34.28 10.62
N SER A 16 48.40 -33.74 9.66
CA SER A 16 46.92 -33.70 9.56
C SER A 16 46.15 -32.68 10.40
N ALA A 17 45.47 -31.76 9.72
CA ALA A 17 44.00 -31.74 9.63
C ALA A 17 43.59 -30.71 8.57
N MET A 18 42.84 -31.16 7.56
CA MET A 18 42.11 -30.29 6.64
C MET A 18 41.04 -29.58 7.47
N GLY A 19 41.20 -28.28 7.68
CA GLY A 19 40.20 -27.44 8.32
C GLY A 19 39.09 -27.13 7.32
N ASP A 20 37.88 -27.58 7.64
CA ASP A 20 36.64 -27.23 6.97
C ASP A 20 36.59 -25.73 6.64
N ALA A 21 36.27 -25.41 5.39
CA ALA A 21 35.77 -24.10 5.04
C ALA A 21 34.45 -23.92 5.78
N ALA A 22 34.49 -23.26 6.93
CA ALA A 22 33.30 -22.82 7.64
C ALA A 22 32.47 -21.99 6.66
N THR A 23 31.35 -22.55 6.19
CA THR A 23 30.30 -21.80 5.54
C THR A 23 29.78 -20.82 6.58
N VAL A 24 30.24 -19.57 6.47
CA VAL A 24 29.64 -18.45 7.19
C VAL A 24 28.16 -18.49 6.81
N PRO A 25 27.22 -18.57 7.77
CA PRO A 25 25.81 -18.42 7.43
C PRO A 25 25.71 -17.03 6.81
N VAL A 26 25.35 -16.98 5.54
CA VAL A 26 24.96 -15.74 4.89
C VAL A 26 23.73 -15.31 5.66
N ASN A 27 23.90 -14.37 6.59
CA ASN A 27 22.78 -13.57 7.06
C ASN A 27 22.15 -13.03 5.79
N ASP A 28 20.95 -13.51 5.50
CA ASP A 28 20.10 -12.99 4.46
C ASP A 28 20.10 -11.47 4.63
N ILE A 29 20.79 -10.76 3.73
CA ILE A 29 20.77 -9.31 3.71
C ILE A 29 19.40 -8.98 3.15
N THR A 30 18.37 -9.08 3.99
CA THR A 30 17.11 -8.39 3.76
C THR A 30 17.52 -6.92 3.70
N ARG A 31 17.63 -6.41 2.47
CA ARG A 31 17.83 -5.00 2.21
C ARG A 31 16.66 -4.28 2.87
N ARG A 32 16.85 -3.80 4.10
CA ARG A 32 15.87 -2.93 4.75
C ARG A 32 15.60 -1.80 3.77
N GLY A 33 14.33 -1.64 3.39
CA GLY A 33 13.92 -0.59 2.48
C GLY A 33 14.42 0.77 2.94
N THR A 34 14.61 1.67 1.99
CA THR A 34 14.84 3.08 2.34
C THR A 34 13.55 3.62 2.95
N GLU A 35 13.61 4.03 4.22
CA GLU A 35 12.53 4.75 4.87
C GLU A 35 12.36 6.13 4.22
N ILE A 36 11.14 6.47 3.84
CA ILE A 36 10.75 7.76 3.25
C ILE A 36 9.82 8.51 4.22
N CYS A 37 10.29 9.61 4.78
CA CYS A 37 9.52 10.47 5.69
C CYS A 37 9.12 11.82 5.06
N ASP A 38 9.70 12.17 3.91
CA ASP A 38 9.37 13.42 3.21
C ASP A 38 7.92 13.42 2.73
N GLN A 39 7.29 14.60 2.69
CA GLN A 39 5.88 14.77 2.30
C GLN A 39 5.54 14.05 1.00
N TRP A 40 6.40 14.19 -0.01
CA TRP A 40 6.24 13.61 -1.34
C TRP A 40 7.28 12.53 -1.64
N GLY A 41 7.86 11.93 -0.59
CA GLY A 41 8.80 10.83 -0.72
C GLY A 41 8.17 9.66 -1.47
N THR A 42 8.95 9.02 -2.33
CA THR A 42 8.54 7.82 -3.06
C THR A 42 9.67 6.80 -3.13
N THR A 43 9.31 5.52 -3.20
CA THR A 43 10.18 4.41 -3.58
C THR A 43 9.52 3.66 -4.73
N THR A 44 10.29 3.12 -5.67
CA THR A 44 9.73 2.46 -6.87
C THR A 44 10.26 1.04 -7.06
N THR A 45 9.42 0.20 -7.66
CA THR A 45 9.76 -1.08 -8.27
C THR A 45 9.40 -1.04 -9.76
N ASP A 46 9.60 -2.13 -10.51
CA ASP A 46 9.15 -2.19 -11.91
C ASP A 46 7.62 -2.04 -12.03
N LYS A 47 6.87 -2.63 -11.09
CA LYS A 47 5.41 -2.70 -11.12
C LYS A 47 4.72 -1.63 -10.27
N PHE A 48 5.39 -1.10 -9.25
CA PHE A 48 4.77 -0.21 -8.26
C PHE A 48 5.54 1.07 -8.02
N THR A 49 4.80 2.11 -7.63
CA THR A 49 5.34 3.26 -6.89
C THR A 49 4.72 3.26 -5.51
N LEU A 50 5.57 3.23 -4.48
CA LEU A 50 5.17 3.39 -3.08
C LEU A 50 5.31 4.86 -2.70
N TYR A 51 4.23 5.46 -2.21
CA TYR A 51 4.13 6.88 -1.88
C TYR A 51 4.02 7.08 -0.37
N ASN A 52 4.71 8.08 0.18
CA ASN A 52 4.42 8.55 1.54
C ASN A 52 3.19 9.48 1.55
N ASN A 53 3.11 10.40 0.58
CA ASN A 53 1.94 11.23 0.25
C ASN A 53 1.25 11.88 1.47
N LEU A 54 1.98 12.75 2.17
CA LEU A 54 1.46 13.51 3.32
C LEU A 54 0.73 14.78 2.85
N TRP A 55 -0.22 14.63 1.93
CA TRP A 55 -0.83 15.74 1.19
C TRP A 55 -1.51 16.78 2.09
N ASN A 56 -2.03 16.38 3.25
CA ASN A 56 -2.73 17.25 4.19
C ASN A 56 -1.98 17.43 5.52
N GLN A 57 -0.68 17.13 5.59
CA GLN A 57 0.10 17.21 6.85
C GLN A 57 0.03 18.59 7.51
N ALA A 58 -0.22 19.66 6.73
CA ALA A 58 -0.36 21.02 7.26
C ALA A 58 -1.53 21.17 8.24
N LYS A 59 -2.53 20.26 8.21
CA LYS A 59 -3.62 20.20 9.19
C LYS A 59 -3.18 19.69 10.56
N ASP A 60 -1.99 19.09 10.63
CA ASP A 60 -1.40 18.65 11.88
C ASP A 60 0.14 18.76 11.84
N PRO A 61 0.67 19.99 11.99
CA PRO A 61 2.09 20.29 11.74
C PRO A 61 3.09 19.54 12.61
N ASN A 62 2.64 18.96 13.73
CA ASN A 62 3.49 18.19 14.65
C ASN A 62 3.41 16.68 14.41
N GLY A 63 2.51 16.23 13.54
CA GLY A 63 2.40 14.84 13.17
C GLY A 63 3.56 14.39 12.31
N LYS A 64 3.77 13.07 12.28
CA LYS A 64 4.89 12.44 11.58
C LYS A 64 4.40 11.16 10.93
N GLN A 65 4.96 10.85 9.77
CA GLN A 65 4.70 9.60 9.08
C GLN A 65 5.87 9.24 8.18
N CYS A 66 6.27 7.97 8.25
CA CYS A 66 7.34 7.41 7.44
C CYS A 66 6.87 6.09 6.84
N THR A 67 7.26 5.85 5.59
CA THR A 67 6.84 4.67 4.81
C THR A 67 8.08 3.93 4.32
N THR A 68 8.04 2.59 4.27
CA THR A 68 9.19 1.78 3.87
C THR A 68 8.74 0.61 3.00
N LEU A 69 9.45 0.35 1.90
CA LEU A 69 9.27 -0.87 1.11
C LEU A 69 10.09 -2.02 1.72
N ASP A 70 9.45 -3.03 2.27
CA ASP A 70 10.13 -4.13 2.96
C ASP A 70 10.65 -5.21 2.01
N SER A 71 9.86 -5.57 1.00
CA SER A 71 10.26 -6.57 0.01
C SER A 71 9.55 -6.37 -1.33
N ASN A 72 10.14 -6.94 -2.38
CA ASN A 72 9.59 -6.95 -3.74
C ASN A 72 10.07 -8.22 -4.46
N ASN A 73 9.14 -9.03 -4.96
CA ASN A 73 9.44 -10.21 -5.79
C ASN A 73 9.04 -10.02 -7.27
N GLY A 74 8.71 -8.79 -7.68
CA GLY A 74 8.29 -8.42 -9.02
C GLY A 74 6.78 -8.20 -9.13
N ASN A 75 5.98 -9.19 -8.72
CA ASN A 75 4.52 -9.12 -8.80
C ASN A 75 3.85 -8.70 -7.50
N THR A 76 4.53 -8.95 -6.38
CA THR A 76 4.07 -8.71 -5.02
C THR A 76 5.09 -7.88 -4.27
N ILE A 77 4.59 -6.95 -3.45
CA ILE A 77 5.40 -6.16 -2.52
C ILE A 77 4.91 -6.33 -1.09
N ALA A 78 5.81 -6.13 -0.15
CA ALA A 78 5.48 -5.91 1.27
C ALA A 78 6.02 -4.52 1.67
N TRP A 79 5.28 -3.81 2.51
CA TRP A 79 5.64 -2.47 2.94
C TRP A 79 4.95 -2.11 4.26
N HIS A 80 5.45 -1.09 4.94
CA HIS A 80 4.79 -0.54 6.11
C HIS A 80 4.80 0.99 6.09
N THR A 81 3.87 1.57 6.84
CA THR A 81 3.87 3.00 7.17
C THR A 81 3.53 3.19 8.64
N SER A 82 4.36 3.94 9.35
CA SER A 82 4.18 4.26 10.76
C SER A 82 3.87 5.74 10.88
N PHE A 83 2.83 6.08 11.63
CA PHE A 83 2.40 7.47 11.78
C PHE A 83 2.00 7.82 13.20
N SER A 84 2.00 9.13 13.46
CA SER A 84 1.46 9.73 14.66
C SER A 84 0.82 11.07 14.30
N TRP A 85 -0.51 11.14 14.37
CA TRP A 85 -1.30 12.34 14.11
C TRP A 85 -2.05 12.76 15.39
N ALA A 86 -1.71 13.93 15.92
CA ALA A 86 -2.15 14.45 17.22
C ALA A 86 -3.65 14.82 17.27
N GLY A 87 -4.31 14.97 16.12
CA GLY A 87 -5.76 15.15 16.05
C GLY A 87 -6.25 16.60 16.07
N ASN A 88 -5.39 17.55 15.70
CA ASN A 88 -5.75 18.98 15.57
C ASN A 88 -6.91 19.24 14.58
N ALA A 89 -7.08 18.36 13.60
CA ALA A 89 -8.21 18.34 12.67
C ALA A 89 -8.77 16.91 12.59
N PRO A 90 -9.64 16.49 13.52
CA PRO A 90 -9.95 15.07 13.72
C PRO A 90 -10.79 14.45 12.59
N ASN A 91 -11.49 15.26 11.80
CA ASN A 91 -12.34 14.82 10.70
C ASN A 91 -11.67 14.98 9.32
N GLU A 92 -10.37 15.25 9.29
CA GLU A 92 -9.62 15.47 8.05
C GLU A 92 -8.53 14.41 7.90
N VAL A 93 -8.47 13.75 6.74
CA VAL A 93 -7.37 12.86 6.38
C VAL A 93 -6.05 13.65 6.38
N LYS A 94 -4.94 13.03 6.81
CA LYS A 94 -3.61 13.66 6.84
C LYS A 94 -2.72 13.27 5.66
N SER A 95 -2.90 12.07 5.14
CA SER A 95 -2.04 11.47 4.12
C SER A 95 -2.76 10.32 3.43
N TYR A 96 -2.22 9.86 2.32
CA TYR A 96 -2.58 8.56 1.74
C TYR A 96 -1.33 7.80 1.30
N ALA A 97 -0.63 7.19 2.27
CA ALA A 97 0.51 6.34 1.96
C ALA A 97 -0.01 5.06 1.29
N SER A 98 0.48 4.80 0.08
CA SER A 98 -0.11 3.78 -0.79
C SER A 98 0.88 3.23 -1.81
N ALA A 99 0.58 2.01 -2.28
CA ALA A 99 1.24 1.38 -3.40
C ALA A 99 0.39 1.54 -4.67
N GLY A 100 0.88 2.33 -5.63
CA GLY A 100 0.25 2.53 -6.93
C GLY A 100 0.80 1.61 -8.00
N LEU A 101 -0.09 0.94 -8.74
CA LEU A 101 0.27 0.14 -9.91
C LEU A 101 0.76 1.06 -11.05
N LYS A 102 1.85 0.68 -11.70
CA LYS A 102 2.34 1.32 -12.92
C LYS A 102 1.73 0.64 -14.14
N PHE A 103 0.94 1.37 -14.91
CA PHE A 103 0.31 0.88 -16.14
C PHE A 103 -0.01 2.03 -17.09
N THR A 104 -0.26 1.69 -18.36
CA THR A 104 -0.84 2.64 -19.33
C THR A 104 -2.35 2.69 -19.12
N PRO A 105 -2.97 3.87 -18.95
CA PRO A 105 -4.41 3.97 -18.75
C PRO A 105 -5.21 3.23 -19.83
N GLN A 106 -6.22 2.48 -19.39
CA GLN A 106 -7.07 1.67 -20.27
C GLN A 106 -8.53 2.13 -20.19
N ILE A 107 -9.26 2.03 -21.30
CA ILE A 107 -10.70 2.27 -21.29
C ILE A 107 -11.35 1.12 -20.52
N LEU A 108 -12.29 1.43 -19.61
CA LEU A 108 -12.95 0.43 -18.77
C LEU A 108 -13.55 -0.72 -19.58
N SER A 109 -14.22 -0.43 -20.70
CA SER A 109 -14.80 -1.44 -21.58
C SER A 109 -13.79 -2.40 -22.23
N THR A 110 -12.49 -2.11 -22.15
CA THR A 110 -11.42 -3.00 -22.65
C THR A 110 -10.72 -3.79 -21.55
N VAL A 111 -10.93 -3.43 -20.28
CA VAL A 111 -10.35 -4.13 -19.13
C VAL A 111 -11.06 -5.47 -18.95
N LYS A 112 -10.28 -6.55 -18.87
CA LYS A 112 -10.78 -7.92 -18.72
C LYS A 112 -10.79 -8.39 -17.28
N SER A 113 -9.82 -7.93 -16.49
CA SER A 113 -9.76 -8.17 -15.05
C SER A 113 -8.82 -7.19 -14.36
N LEU A 114 -9.08 -6.92 -13.09
CA LEU A 114 -8.22 -6.17 -12.19
C LEU A 114 -8.07 -6.95 -10.87
N LYS A 115 -7.41 -8.11 -10.95
CA LYS A 115 -7.27 -9.03 -9.81
C LYS A 115 -6.29 -8.47 -8.81
N SER A 116 -6.63 -8.54 -7.53
CA SER A 116 -5.77 -8.09 -6.43
C SER A 116 -5.83 -9.05 -5.24
N ALA A 117 -4.70 -9.14 -4.54
CA ALA A 117 -4.61 -9.76 -3.22
C ALA A 117 -3.91 -8.79 -2.27
N TRP A 118 -4.42 -8.65 -1.05
CA TRP A 118 -3.91 -7.71 -0.07
C TRP A 118 -4.12 -8.23 1.36
N THR A 119 -3.01 -8.53 2.03
CA THR A 119 -2.98 -8.92 3.44
C THR A 119 -2.28 -7.82 4.25
N TRP A 120 -2.95 -7.35 5.30
CA TRP A 120 -2.47 -6.23 6.11
C TRP A 120 -2.85 -6.36 7.58
N SER A 121 -2.15 -5.61 8.43
CA SER A 121 -2.46 -5.47 9.85
C SER A 121 -2.09 -4.09 10.37
N TYR A 122 -2.78 -3.62 11.40
CA TYR A 122 -2.37 -2.45 12.17
C TYR A 122 -1.77 -2.89 13.52
N SER A 123 -0.67 -2.27 13.96
CA SER A 123 -0.05 -2.58 15.27
C SER A 123 -0.98 -2.31 16.45
N ASN A 124 -1.92 -1.37 16.30
CA ASN A 124 -3.10 -1.21 17.13
C ASN A 124 -4.23 -0.52 16.35
N THR A 125 -5.48 -0.73 16.77
CA THR A 125 -6.67 -0.14 16.12
C THR A 125 -7.29 1.00 16.93
N ASN A 126 -6.59 1.55 17.92
CA ASN A 126 -7.04 2.71 18.72
C ASN A 126 -6.72 4.01 17.96
N ILE A 127 -7.16 4.07 16.71
CA ILE A 127 -6.89 5.12 15.73
C ILE A 127 -8.15 5.44 14.93
N VAL A 128 -8.17 6.57 14.24
CA VAL A 128 -9.18 6.89 13.23
C VAL A 128 -8.49 6.84 11.87
N ALA A 129 -8.78 5.82 11.09
CA ALA A 129 -8.17 5.57 9.78
C ALA A 129 -9.04 4.61 8.96
N ASP A 130 -8.88 4.61 7.64
CA ASP A 130 -9.33 3.52 6.78
C ASP A 130 -8.15 2.66 6.28
N VAL A 131 -8.48 1.57 5.61
CA VAL A 131 -7.56 0.84 4.72
C VAL A 131 -8.31 0.62 3.43
N ALA A 132 -7.83 1.20 2.33
CA ALA A 132 -8.62 1.35 1.12
C ALA A 132 -7.80 1.13 -0.15
N TYR A 133 -8.46 0.53 -1.14
CA TYR A 133 -8.10 0.77 -2.54
C TYR A 133 -8.65 2.13 -2.96
N ASP A 134 -7.95 2.77 -3.89
CA ASP A 134 -8.34 4.04 -4.48
C ASP A 134 -8.06 4.04 -6.00
N LEU A 135 -9.12 4.20 -6.79
CA LEU A 135 -9.12 4.09 -8.24
C LEU A 135 -9.66 5.38 -8.85
N PHE A 136 -8.98 5.90 -9.87
CA PHE A 136 -9.39 7.14 -10.54
C PHE A 136 -9.71 6.94 -12.01
N LEU A 137 -10.79 7.58 -12.44
CA LEU A 137 -11.26 7.58 -13.82
C LEU A 137 -11.28 8.97 -14.43
N SER A 138 -11.04 9.06 -15.74
CA SER A 138 -11.12 10.30 -16.51
C SER A 138 -11.65 10.06 -17.94
N SER A 139 -12.13 11.11 -18.62
CA SER A 139 -12.50 11.04 -20.04
C SER A 139 -11.30 10.88 -20.99
N THR A 140 -10.09 11.22 -20.57
CA THR A 140 -8.87 11.05 -21.37
C THR A 140 -7.73 10.48 -20.54
N PRO A 141 -6.73 9.81 -21.15
CA PRO A 141 -5.62 9.20 -20.39
C PRO A 141 -4.84 10.17 -19.51
N SER A 142 -4.78 11.46 -19.87
CA SER A 142 -4.05 12.51 -19.16
C SER A 142 -4.94 13.62 -18.61
N GLY A 143 -6.26 13.45 -18.67
CA GLY A 143 -7.22 14.45 -18.19
C GLY A 143 -7.33 14.46 -16.68
N SER A 144 -7.94 15.50 -16.12
CA SER A 144 -8.29 15.54 -14.70
C SER A 144 -9.21 14.38 -14.32
N GLU A 145 -9.13 13.94 -13.07
CA GLU A 145 -9.99 12.91 -12.50
C GLU A 145 -11.45 13.41 -12.43
N GLU A 146 -12.38 12.52 -12.76
CA GLU A 146 -13.83 12.79 -12.78
C GLU A 146 -14.60 11.87 -11.83
N TYR A 147 -14.08 10.67 -11.61
CA TYR A 147 -14.60 9.71 -10.65
C TYR A 147 -13.46 9.14 -9.82
N GLU A 148 -13.75 8.95 -8.54
CA GLU A 148 -12.91 8.29 -7.56
C GLU A 148 -13.72 7.11 -7.03
N ILE A 149 -13.12 5.93 -7.01
CA ILE A 149 -13.76 4.71 -6.55
C ILE A 149 -12.87 4.12 -5.47
N MET A 150 -13.35 4.17 -4.23
CA MET A 150 -12.65 3.62 -3.09
C MET A 150 -13.27 2.30 -2.65
N VAL A 151 -12.45 1.33 -2.28
CA VAL A 151 -12.89 0.06 -1.68
C VAL A 151 -12.22 -0.08 -0.32
N TRP A 152 -12.96 0.25 0.73
CA TRP A 152 -12.47 0.30 2.11
C TRP A 152 -12.59 -1.07 2.76
N LEU A 153 -11.46 -1.75 2.90
CA LEU A 153 -11.33 -3.00 3.65
C LEU A 153 -11.55 -2.79 5.16
N ALA A 154 -11.31 -1.58 5.67
CA ALA A 154 -11.56 -1.22 7.05
C ALA A 154 -11.99 0.24 7.20
N ALA A 155 -12.87 0.48 8.18
CA ALA A 155 -13.18 1.79 8.71
C ALA A 155 -12.96 1.76 10.23
N LEU A 156 -11.85 2.31 10.72
CA LEU A 156 -11.42 2.22 12.11
C LEU A 156 -11.78 3.51 12.87
N GLY A 157 -12.15 3.37 14.14
CA GLY A 157 -12.35 4.51 15.06
C GLY A 157 -13.43 5.52 14.66
N GLY A 158 -14.33 5.15 13.73
CA GLY A 158 -15.37 6.05 13.23
C GLY A 158 -14.98 6.83 11.97
N ALA A 159 -13.90 6.45 11.27
CA ALA A 159 -13.63 6.93 9.92
C ALA A 159 -14.86 6.70 9.02
N GLY A 160 -15.24 7.71 8.24
CA GLY A 160 -16.43 7.68 7.41
C GLY A 160 -16.13 8.14 5.97
N PRO A 161 -16.73 7.50 4.96
CA PRO A 161 -16.51 7.85 3.57
C PRO A 161 -17.20 9.18 3.21
N ILE A 162 -16.81 9.75 2.07
CA ILE A 162 -17.50 10.88 1.46
C ILE A 162 -18.95 10.49 1.14
N SER A 163 -19.91 11.29 1.59
CA SER A 163 -21.33 11.01 1.39
C SER A 163 -22.16 12.30 1.32
N SER A 164 -23.03 12.40 0.31
CA SER A 164 -23.98 13.51 0.18
C SER A 164 -25.10 13.47 1.24
N THR A 165 -25.45 12.29 1.74
CA THR A 165 -26.63 12.09 2.61
C THR A 165 -26.26 11.60 4.01
N GLY A 166 -25.00 11.22 4.23
CA GLY A 166 -24.57 10.52 5.44
C GLY A 166 -25.16 9.12 5.57
N LYS A 167 -25.66 8.52 4.47
CA LYS A 167 -26.22 7.17 4.43
C LYS A 167 -25.72 6.41 3.20
N ALA A 168 -25.60 5.09 3.33
CA ALA A 168 -25.37 4.22 2.20
C ALA A 168 -26.54 4.30 1.20
N ILE A 169 -26.23 4.30 -0.09
CA ILE A 169 -27.22 4.27 -1.18
C ILE A 169 -27.63 2.84 -1.54
N ALA A 170 -26.79 1.85 -1.21
CA ALA A 170 -27.04 0.43 -1.43
C ALA A 170 -26.17 -0.42 -0.49
N THR A 171 -26.50 -1.70 -0.39
CA THR A 171 -25.62 -2.74 0.13
C THR A 171 -25.46 -3.81 -0.96
N VAL A 172 -24.23 -4.25 -1.22
CA VAL A 172 -23.92 -5.23 -2.26
C VAL A 172 -22.98 -6.31 -1.74
N THR A 173 -23.03 -7.50 -2.35
CA THR A 173 -22.06 -8.57 -2.09
C THR A 173 -21.20 -8.76 -3.34
N LEU A 174 -19.90 -8.43 -3.22
CA LEU A 174 -18.92 -8.55 -4.28
C LEU A 174 -17.66 -9.21 -3.70
N ASN A 175 -17.03 -10.11 -4.46
CA ASN A 175 -15.83 -10.83 -4.02
C ASN A 175 -15.99 -11.51 -2.64
N GLY A 176 -17.19 -12.01 -2.32
CA GLY A 176 -17.48 -12.70 -1.06
C GLY A 176 -17.60 -11.79 0.18
N VAL A 177 -17.56 -10.47 0.02
CA VAL A 177 -17.68 -9.48 1.10
C VAL A 177 -18.94 -8.65 0.91
N GLU A 178 -19.60 -8.29 2.02
CA GLU A 178 -20.74 -7.37 2.02
C GLU A 178 -20.26 -5.93 2.22
N TRP A 179 -20.63 -5.06 1.28
CA TRP A 179 -20.21 -3.66 1.20
C TRP A 179 -21.40 -2.73 1.28
N ASP A 180 -21.31 -1.70 2.12
CA ASP A 180 -22.19 -0.54 2.01
C ASP A 180 -21.62 0.43 0.98
N VAL A 181 -22.44 0.84 0.02
CA VAL A 181 -22.06 1.74 -1.06
C VAL A 181 -22.45 3.16 -0.69
N TRP A 182 -21.50 4.08 -0.78
CA TRP A 182 -21.66 5.50 -0.46
C TRP A 182 -21.32 6.34 -1.69
N VAL A 183 -21.90 7.53 -1.78
CA VAL A 183 -21.60 8.47 -2.87
C VAL A 183 -21.64 9.90 -2.38
N GLY A 184 -20.67 10.71 -2.83
CA GLY A 184 -20.68 12.15 -2.64
C GLY A 184 -19.64 12.89 -3.50
N PRO A 185 -19.72 14.22 -3.56
CA PRO A 185 -18.78 15.02 -4.34
C PRO A 185 -17.47 15.29 -3.59
N ASN A 186 -16.35 15.29 -4.32
CA ASN A 186 -15.06 15.81 -3.86
C ASN A 186 -14.46 16.71 -4.94
N GLY A 187 -14.58 18.03 -4.78
CA GLY A 187 -14.25 18.97 -5.85
C GLY A 187 -15.08 18.70 -7.11
N GLN A 188 -14.40 18.40 -8.23
CA GLN A 188 -15.06 18.03 -9.49
C GLN A 188 -15.41 16.53 -9.62
N MET A 189 -14.93 15.71 -8.69
CA MET A 189 -15.10 14.26 -8.76
C MET A 189 -16.41 13.82 -8.13
N THR A 190 -17.00 12.76 -8.69
CA THR A 190 -17.97 11.93 -7.98
C THR A 190 -17.23 10.78 -7.32
N VAL A 191 -17.30 10.69 -5.99
CA VAL A 191 -16.64 9.65 -5.21
C VAL A 191 -17.64 8.57 -4.87
N TYR A 192 -17.36 7.33 -5.26
CA TYR A 192 -18.05 6.15 -4.78
C TYR A 192 -17.16 5.42 -3.79
N SER A 193 -17.67 5.10 -2.61
CA SER A 193 -16.92 4.34 -1.61
C SER A 193 -17.68 3.07 -1.24
N PHE A 194 -17.04 1.92 -1.40
CA PHE A 194 -17.54 0.62 -0.93
C PHE A 194 -16.90 0.34 0.42
N VAL A 195 -17.66 0.38 1.50
CA VAL A 195 -17.15 0.15 2.85
C VAL A 195 -17.56 -1.24 3.31
N ALA A 196 -16.58 -2.09 3.60
CA ALA A 196 -16.83 -3.43 4.13
C ALA A 196 -17.59 -3.33 5.45
N LYS A 197 -18.67 -4.11 5.61
CA LYS A 197 -19.44 -4.13 6.87
C LYS A 197 -18.68 -4.74 8.05
N SER A 198 -17.59 -5.44 7.76
CA SER A 198 -16.66 -5.98 8.75
C SER A 198 -15.25 -5.85 8.19
N THR A 199 -14.29 -5.55 9.06
CA THR A 199 -12.88 -5.40 8.67
C THR A 199 -12.37 -6.63 7.94
N VAL A 200 -11.77 -6.42 6.77
CA VAL A 200 -11.17 -7.45 5.91
C VAL A 200 -9.65 -7.26 5.92
N THR A 201 -8.93 -8.02 6.74
CA THR A 201 -7.45 -7.95 6.82
C THR A 201 -6.74 -8.78 5.76
N ASP A 202 -7.45 -9.70 5.11
CA ASP A 202 -6.94 -10.57 4.05
C ASP A 202 -7.97 -10.61 2.93
N PHE A 203 -7.72 -9.86 1.86
CA PHE A 203 -8.62 -9.73 0.72
C PHE A 203 -8.01 -10.36 -0.52
N SER A 204 -8.82 -11.10 -1.28
CA SER A 204 -8.49 -11.51 -2.64
C SER A 204 -9.75 -11.45 -3.51
N GLY A 205 -9.65 -10.77 -4.65
CA GLY A 205 -10.80 -10.55 -5.53
C GLY A 205 -10.45 -9.81 -6.82
N ASP A 206 -11.45 -9.57 -7.65
CA ASP A 206 -11.36 -8.74 -8.84
C ASP A 206 -11.95 -7.35 -8.56
N LEU A 207 -11.12 -6.32 -8.63
CA LEU A 207 -11.56 -4.94 -8.44
C LEU A 207 -12.45 -4.44 -9.58
N LEU A 208 -12.43 -5.11 -10.74
CA LEU A 208 -13.33 -4.81 -11.86
C LEU A 208 -14.80 -5.01 -11.47
N ASP A 209 -15.12 -5.95 -10.58
CA ASP A 209 -16.49 -6.22 -10.13
C ASP A 209 -17.16 -4.98 -9.49
N PHE A 210 -16.38 -4.13 -8.82
CA PHE A 210 -16.88 -2.88 -8.24
C PHE A 210 -17.21 -1.85 -9.33
N LEU A 211 -16.36 -1.74 -10.35
CA LEU A 211 -16.56 -0.85 -11.49
C LEU A 211 -17.74 -1.32 -12.34
N ASP A 212 -17.87 -2.63 -12.58
CA ASP A 212 -18.99 -3.24 -13.31
C ASP A 212 -20.32 -3.00 -12.60
N TYR A 213 -20.36 -3.12 -11.26
CA TYR A 213 -21.52 -2.72 -10.48
C TYR A 213 -21.89 -1.24 -10.71
N LEU A 214 -20.92 -0.33 -10.65
CA LEU A 214 -21.20 1.10 -10.87
C LEU A 214 -21.69 1.37 -12.30
N VAL A 215 -21.11 0.71 -13.30
CA VAL A 215 -21.54 0.83 -14.71
C VAL A 215 -22.99 0.37 -14.87
N LYS A 216 -23.31 -0.79 -14.29
CA LYS A 216 -24.61 -1.43 -14.46
C LYS A 216 -25.72 -0.76 -13.64
N ASP A 217 -25.44 -0.45 -12.38
CA ASP A 217 -26.46 -0.11 -11.38
C ASP A 217 -26.43 1.38 -10.97
N GLN A 218 -25.31 2.09 -11.18
CA GLN A 218 -25.15 3.51 -10.81
C GLN A 218 -24.91 4.44 -12.02
N GLY A 219 -24.92 3.90 -13.24
CA GLY A 219 -24.80 4.68 -14.48
C GLY A 219 -23.40 5.27 -14.73
N LEU A 220 -22.35 4.71 -14.14
CA LEU A 220 -20.97 5.09 -14.45
C LEU A 220 -20.68 4.83 -15.94
N PRO A 221 -20.16 5.81 -16.71
CA PRO A 221 -19.88 5.58 -18.13
C PRO A 221 -18.73 4.57 -18.34
N ASN A 222 -18.98 3.48 -19.06
CA ASN A 222 -17.98 2.44 -19.34
C ASN A 222 -16.92 2.83 -20.41
N ASN A 223 -16.93 4.09 -20.86
CA ASN A 223 -15.96 4.63 -21.82
C ASN A 223 -14.89 5.51 -21.16
N LYS A 224 -14.85 5.56 -19.82
CA LYS A 224 -13.80 6.28 -19.08
C LYS A 224 -12.51 5.47 -19.07
N TYR A 225 -11.39 6.18 -18.92
CA TYR A 225 -10.08 5.58 -18.70
C TYR A 225 -9.87 5.33 -17.23
N LEU A 226 -9.52 4.11 -16.85
CA LEU A 226 -8.89 3.81 -15.58
C LEU A 226 -7.44 4.30 -15.64
N LYS A 227 -7.10 5.26 -14.77
CA LYS A 227 -5.80 5.93 -14.76
C LYS A 227 -4.91 5.52 -13.60
N THR A 228 -5.54 5.21 -12.46
CA THR A 228 -4.83 4.98 -11.20
C THR A 228 -5.48 3.80 -10.50
N VAL A 229 -4.64 2.94 -9.92
CA VAL A 229 -5.04 1.89 -8.98
C VAL A 229 -4.02 1.92 -7.85
N GLN A 230 -4.46 2.32 -6.67
CA GLN A 230 -3.67 2.43 -5.46
C GLN A 230 -4.29 1.62 -4.33
N ALA A 231 -3.46 1.17 -3.39
CA ALA A 231 -3.90 0.54 -2.15
C ALA A 231 -3.09 1.10 -0.99
N GLY A 232 -3.75 1.62 0.04
CA GLY A 232 -3.10 2.32 1.14
C GLY A 232 -4.00 2.58 2.34
N THR A 233 -3.68 3.63 3.09
CA THR A 233 -4.43 4.02 4.29
C THR A 233 -4.53 5.53 4.42
N GLU A 234 -5.71 6.01 4.80
CA GLU A 234 -5.94 7.42 5.14
C GLU A 234 -6.10 7.59 6.66
N PRO A 235 -5.01 7.93 7.39
CA PRO A 235 -5.12 8.24 8.81
C PRO A 235 -5.68 9.65 9.03
N PHE A 236 -6.62 9.75 9.97
CA PHE A 236 -7.16 11.00 10.49
C PHE A 236 -6.43 11.40 11.77
N THR A 237 -6.40 10.48 12.76
CA THR A 237 -5.80 10.69 14.09
C THR A 237 -5.26 9.39 14.68
N GLY A 238 -4.32 9.52 15.63
CA GLY A 238 -3.77 8.41 16.40
C GLY A 238 -2.33 8.05 16.03
N THR A 239 -1.79 7.06 16.73
CA THR A 239 -0.42 6.56 16.54
C THR A 239 -0.48 5.06 16.29
N SER A 240 -0.05 4.63 15.11
CA SER A 240 -0.03 3.20 14.75
C SER A 240 0.92 2.96 13.58
N GLU A 241 1.03 1.69 13.20
CA GLU A 241 1.77 1.24 12.05
C GLU A 241 0.91 0.28 11.25
N LEU A 242 0.69 0.60 9.97
CA LEU A 242 0.14 -0.34 9.00
C LEU A 242 1.29 -1.19 8.48
N THR A 243 1.17 -2.50 8.59
CA THR A 243 2.04 -3.47 7.93
C THR A 243 1.26 -4.17 6.84
N VAL A 244 1.74 -4.08 5.60
CA VAL A 244 1.25 -4.83 4.44
C VAL A 244 2.23 -5.97 4.17
N SER A 245 1.85 -7.19 4.56
CA SER A 245 2.72 -8.37 4.40
C SER A 245 2.73 -8.89 2.97
N ASP A 246 1.63 -8.70 2.24
CA ASP A 246 1.48 -9.13 0.86
C ASP A 246 0.52 -8.17 0.14
N TYR A 247 0.98 -7.58 -0.96
CA TYR A 247 0.12 -6.83 -1.88
C TYR A 247 0.50 -7.10 -3.32
N SER A 248 -0.49 -7.49 -4.11
CA SER A 248 -0.39 -7.64 -5.56
C SER A 248 -1.65 -7.13 -6.25
N VAL A 249 -1.48 -6.59 -7.44
CA VAL A 249 -2.59 -6.26 -8.35
C VAL A 249 -2.13 -6.45 -9.80
N GLU A 250 -3.02 -6.95 -10.65
CA GLU A 250 -2.76 -7.21 -12.05
C GLU A 250 -3.94 -6.75 -12.91
N LEU A 251 -3.63 -5.89 -13.89
CA LEU A 251 -4.56 -5.37 -14.87
C LEU A 251 -4.36 -6.12 -16.20
N LEU A 252 -5.42 -6.75 -16.72
CA LEU A 252 -5.43 -7.51 -17.99
C LEU A 252 -6.50 -7.03 -18.98
#